data_AF-A0A2E0GIL3-F1
#
_entry.id   AF-A0A2E0GIL3-F1
#
_cell.length_a   1.000
_cell.length_b   1.000
_cell.length_c   1.000
_cell.angle_alpha   90.00
_cell.angle_beta   90.00
_cell.angle_gamma   90.00
#
_symmetry.space_group_name_H-M   'P 1'
#
loop_
_entity.id
_entity.type
_entity.pdbx_description
1 polymer ?
#
loop_
_entity_poly.entity_id
_entity_poly.type
_entity_poly.pdbx_seq_one_letter_code
_entity_poly.pdbx_strand_id
1 'polypeptide(L)'
;MNNSSLLKIIISLAVLTLCNYAYAAGDAPVPPKKEWSFNGMFGTFERDKLQRGFKVYQEVCASCHSLKYINFRNLTEIGFTPEEAKFIASQAIVPGGIDDDGEPFERPGRLSDPLPRPFPNDNAARAANGGALPPDLSLITKNRNYGPNYLFALLTGYVDPPSGFELSPGMSYNKWFAGHQIAMSAPLSEDIVEYPDGTKASIDQMAEDITHFLHWAANPELEERHSLGFQVLIFLVLLTILFWFVKRAVWRKIDH
;
A
#
# COMPACT_ATOMS: atom_id res chain seq x y z
N MET A 1 19.35 -13.03 48.86
CA MET A 1 19.35 -13.76 47.57
C MET A 1 20.77 -14.22 47.29
N ASN A 2 20.99 -15.53 47.14
CA ASN A 2 22.34 -16.10 47.00
C ASN A 2 22.96 -15.72 45.64
N ASN A 3 24.26 -15.44 45.61
CA ASN A 3 25.01 -15.08 44.40
C ASN A 3 24.91 -16.13 43.27
N SER A 4 24.55 -17.38 43.60
CA SER A 4 24.33 -18.45 42.62
C SER A 4 23.00 -18.33 41.86
N SER A 5 21.99 -17.64 42.42
CA SER A 5 20.71 -17.39 41.74
C SER A 5 20.82 -16.28 40.70
N LEU A 6 21.60 -15.23 41.02
CA LEU A 6 21.88 -14.10 40.13
C LEU A 6 22.72 -14.54 38.91
N LEU A 7 23.72 -15.40 39.11
CA LEU A 7 24.54 -15.92 38.01
C LEU A 7 23.74 -16.79 37.04
N LYS A 8 22.79 -17.59 37.54
CA LYS A 8 21.89 -18.40 36.70
C LYS A 8 20.93 -17.55 35.87
N ILE A 9 20.46 -16.41 36.40
CA ILE A 9 19.60 -15.46 35.67
C ILE A 9 20.40 -14.73 34.59
N ILE A 10 21.65 -14.33 34.86
CA ILE A 10 22.50 -13.66 33.86
C ILE A 10 22.87 -14.60 32.71
N ILE A 11 23.15 -15.88 32.99
CA ILE A 11 23.45 -16.88 31.95
C ILE A 11 22.21 -17.21 31.11
N SER A 12 21.02 -17.26 31.71
CA SER A 12 19.77 -17.48 30.95
C SER A 12 19.33 -16.26 30.14
N LEU A 13 19.70 -15.04 30.54
CA LEU A 13 19.48 -13.83 29.74
C LEU A 13 20.49 -13.69 28.58
N ALA A 14 21.71 -14.19 28.75
CA ALA A 14 22.74 -14.17 27.70
C ALA A 14 22.41 -15.13 26.52
N VAL A 15 21.76 -16.27 26.79
CA VAL A 15 21.40 -17.25 25.76
C VAL A 15 20.25 -16.77 24.86
N LEU A 16 19.41 -15.81 25.30
CA LEU A 16 18.37 -15.20 24.45
C LEU A 16 18.89 -14.14 23.46
N THR A 17 20.17 -13.77 23.51
CA THR A 17 20.76 -12.74 22.62
C THR A 17 21.58 -13.32 21.46
N LEU A 18 21.63 -14.64 21.31
CA LEU A 18 22.21 -15.34 20.16
C LEU A 18 21.15 -15.84 19.18
N CYS A 19 20.14 -15.02 18.89
CA CYS A 19 19.45 -15.17 17.61
C CYS A 19 20.44 -14.74 16.53
N ASN A 20 21.01 -15.73 15.84
CA ASN A 20 21.68 -15.53 14.57
C ASN A 20 20.84 -14.56 13.73
N TYR A 21 21.41 -13.41 13.38
CA TYR A 21 20.93 -12.66 12.24
C TYR A 21 21.09 -13.58 11.04
N ALA A 22 20.01 -14.27 10.67
CA ALA A 22 19.89 -14.84 9.36
C ALA A 22 19.93 -13.64 8.39
N TYR A 23 21.09 -13.41 7.78
CA TYR A 23 21.19 -12.50 6.64
C TYR A 23 20.26 -13.08 5.57
N ALA A 24 19.09 -12.47 5.42
CA ALA A 24 18.21 -12.77 4.31
C ALA A 24 18.97 -12.48 3.02
N ALA A 25 18.92 -13.39 2.07
CA ALA A 25 19.54 -13.19 0.76
C ALA A 25 18.84 -12.03 0.05
N GLY A 26 19.56 -10.91 -0.11
CA GLY A 26 19.18 -9.74 -0.90
C GLY A 26 18.70 -8.56 -0.07
N ASP A 27 19.63 -7.79 0.51
CA ASP A 27 19.29 -6.52 1.16
C ASP A 27 18.80 -5.53 0.08
N ALA A 28 17.49 -5.42 -0.07
CA ALA A 28 16.89 -4.30 -0.80
C ALA A 28 17.35 -2.99 -0.15
N PRO A 29 17.89 -2.03 -0.91
CA PRO A 29 18.33 -0.77 -0.34
C PRO A 29 17.19 -0.06 0.38
N VAL A 30 17.51 0.64 1.47
CA VAL A 30 16.55 1.44 2.20
C VAL A 30 16.14 2.64 1.33
N PRO A 31 14.86 2.76 0.93
CA PRO A 31 14.41 3.88 0.12
C PRO A 31 14.45 5.19 0.92
N PRO A 32 14.60 6.35 0.24
CA PRO A 32 14.55 7.64 0.89
C PRO A 32 13.19 7.84 1.57
N LYS A 33 13.20 8.48 2.75
CA LYS A 33 11.97 8.90 3.41
C LYS A 33 11.39 10.12 2.70
N LYS A 34 10.10 10.07 2.38
CA LYS A 34 9.33 11.20 1.88
C LYS A 34 8.28 11.58 2.92
N GLU A 35 8.01 12.88 3.01
CA GLU A 35 6.89 13.39 3.80
C GLU A 35 5.61 13.30 2.97
N TRP A 36 4.59 12.65 3.55
CA TRP A 36 3.29 12.43 2.93
C TRP A 36 2.21 13.19 3.70
N SER A 37 1.16 13.64 3.02
CA SER A 37 0.03 14.35 3.65
C SER A 37 -0.65 13.51 4.74
N PHE A 38 -0.63 12.19 4.58
CA PHE A 38 -1.23 11.21 5.49
C PHE A 38 -0.30 10.78 6.64
N ASN A 39 0.92 11.34 6.73
CA ASN A 39 1.82 11.07 7.85
C ASN A 39 1.34 11.76 9.15
N GLY A 40 1.74 11.19 10.28
CA GLY A 40 1.49 11.79 11.60
C GLY A 40 0.10 11.51 12.16
N MET A 41 -0.16 12.06 13.35
CA MET A 41 -1.38 11.77 14.13
C MET A 41 -2.67 12.32 13.48
N PHE A 42 -2.54 13.36 12.66
CA PHE A 42 -3.66 14.06 12.03
C PHE A 42 -3.57 14.05 10.50
N GLY A 43 -2.72 13.19 9.92
CA GLY A 43 -2.55 13.12 8.48
C GLY A 43 -3.82 12.66 7.78
N THR A 44 -4.06 13.22 6.58
CA THR A 44 -5.22 12.92 5.73
C THR A 44 -4.79 12.72 4.28
N PHE A 45 -5.67 12.16 3.46
CA PHE A 45 -5.46 12.06 2.03
C PHE A 45 -5.94 13.32 1.30
N GLU A 46 -5.18 13.71 0.29
CA GLU A 46 -5.57 14.77 -0.66
C GLU A 46 -6.38 14.13 -1.80
N ARG A 47 -7.67 14.48 -1.90
CA ARG A 47 -8.62 13.81 -2.82
C ARG A 47 -8.24 13.96 -4.28
N ASP A 48 -7.71 15.11 -4.67
CA ASP A 48 -7.19 15.36 -6.01
C ASP A 48 -6.03 14.40 -6.36
N LYS A 49 -5.09 14.16 -5.42
CA LYS A 49 -4.01 13.17 -5.59
C LYS A 49 -4.57 11.75 -5.71
N LEU A 50 -5.60 11.41 -4.93
CA LEU A 50 -6.26 10.10 -5.03
C LEU A 50 -6.94 9.90 -6.39
N GLN A 51 -7.66 10.90 -6.89
CA GLN A 51 -8.32 10.85 -8.19
C GLN A 51 -7.31 10.75 -9.35
N ARG A 52 -6.25 11.56 -9.33
CA ARG A 52 -5.14 11.46 -10.27
C ARG A 52 -4.44 10.11 -10.20
N GLY A 53 -4.20 9.59 -8.99
CA GLY A 53 -3.60 8.28 -8.79
C GLY A 53 -4.45 7.14 -9.30
N PHE A 54 -5.78 7.22 -9.12
CA PHE A 54 -6.71 6.26 -9.72
C PHE A 54 -6.65 6.31 -11.25
N LYS A 55 -6.55 7.49 -11.87
CA LYS A 55 -6.36 7.62 -13.31
C LYS A 55 -5.07 6.96 -13.79
N VAL A 56 -3.94 7.19 -13.10
CA VAL A 56 -2.67 6.49 -13.41
C VAL A 56 -2.84 4.98 -13.29
N TYR A 57 -3.53 4.49 -12.25
CA TYR A 57 -3.83 3.06 -12.13
C TYR A 57 -4.61 2.55 -13.34
N GLN A 58 -5.69 3.23 -13.74
CA GLN A 58 -6.54 2.78 -14.84
C GLN A 58 -5.80 2.76 -16.18
N GLU A 59 -5.03 3.80 -16.49
CA GLU A 59 -4.41 3.98 -17.81
C GLU A 59 -3.08 3.24 -17.95
N VAL A 60 -2.37 3.00 -16.84
CA VAL A 60 -1.03 2.40 -16.86
C VAL A 60 -1.00 1.02 -16.20
N CYS A 61 -1.52 0.91 -14.98
CA CYS A 61 -1.29 -0.27 -14.14
C CYS A 61 -2.32 -1.39 -14.34
N ALA A 62 -3.58 -1.05 -14.67
CA ALA A 62 -4.71 -1.97 -14.66
C ALA A 62 -4.65 -3.06 -15.74
N SER A 63 -3.77 -2.89 -16.72
CA SER A 63 -3.48 -3.89 -17.77
C SER A 63 -2.64 -5.07 -17.28
N CYS A 64 -1.87 -4.89 -16.20
CA CYS A 64 -0.99 -5.93 -15.64
C CYS A 64 -1.33 -6.28 -14.19
N HIS A 65 -1.75 -5.30 -13.40
CA HIS A 65 -2.00 -5.45 -11.97
C HIS A 65 -3.48 -5.47 -11.65
N SER A 66 -3.88 -6.36 -10.74
CA SER A 66 -5.23 -6.32 -10.17
C SER A 66 -5.30 -5.41 -8.94
N LEU A 67 -6.51 -4.98 -8.62
CA LEU A 67 -6.87 -4.28 -7.37
C LEU A 67 -8.09 -4.94 -6.74
N LYS A 68 -7.92 -6.22 -6.34
CA LYS A 68 -8.99 -7.17 -5.95
C LYS A 68 -9.94 -6.68 -4.86
N TYR A 69 -9.51 -5.80 -3.96
CA TYR A 69 -10.32 -5.38 -2.81
C TYR A 69 -11.03 -4.03 -3.00
N ILE A 70 -10.89 -3.41 -4.17
CA ILE A 70 -11.53 -2.13 -4.47
C ILE A 70 -12.68 -2.35 -5.47
N ASN A 71 -13.85 -1.83 -5.11
CA ASN A 71 -15.03 -1.81 -5.95
C ASN A 71 -15.28 -0.39 -6.47
N PHE A 72 -16.05 -0.26 -7.56
CA PHE A 72 -16.38 1.06 -8.11
C PHE A 72 -17.09 1.98 -7.10
N ARG A 73 -17.87 1.44 -6.15
CA ARG A 73 -18.49 2.23 -5.07
C ARG A 73 -17.47 2.96 -4.19
N ASN A 74 -16.27 2.40 -4.02
CA ASN A 74 -15.23 3.01 -3.20
C ASN A 74 -14.64 4.27 -3.85
N LEU A 75 -14.91 4.51 -5.15
CA LEU A 75 -14.49 5.76 -5.81
C LEU A 75 -15.14 7.00 -5.18
N THR A 76 -16.30 6.84 -4.55
CA THR A 76 -16.93 7.94 -3.81
C THR A 76 -16.14 8.36 -2.57
N GLU A 77 -15.38 7.44 -1.97
CA GLU A 77 -14.52 7.72 -0.81
C GLU A 77 -13.27 8.50 -1.20
N ILE A 78 -12.87 8.50 -2.47
CA ILE A 78 -11.72 9.28 -2.97
C ILE A 78 -12.12 10.61 -3.61
N GLY A 79 -13.38 11.00 -3.51
CA GLY A 79 -13.86 12.33 -3.92
C GLY A 79 -14.61 12.37 -5.24
N PHE A 80 -14.82 11.24 -5.92
CA PHE A 80 -15.75 11.20 -7.07
C PHE A 80 -17.20 11.32 -6.59
N THR A 81 -18.02 12.02 -7.36
CA THR A 81 -19.47 12.01 -7.17
C THR A 81 -20.06 10.62 -7.48
N PRO A 82 -21.23 10.25 -6.92
CA PRO A 82 -21.90 9.01 -7.27
C PRO A 82 -22.16 8.85 -8.78
N GLU A 83 -22.45 9.95 -9.47
CA GLU A 83 -22.69 10.00 -10.91
C GLU A 83 -21.41 9.72 -11.70
N GLU A 84 -20.28 10.35 -11.33
CA GLU A 84 -18.97 10.08 -11.94
C GLU A 84 -18.54 8.63 -11.68
N ALA A 85 -18.66 8.14 -10.45
CA ALA A 85 -18.32 6.76 -10.11
C ALA A 85 -19.16 5.75 -10.92
N LYS A 86 -20.45 6.04 -11.12
CA LYS A 86 -21.34 5.23 -11.95
C LYS A 86 -20.96 5.30 -13.43
N PHE A 87 -20.61 6.47 -13.92
CA PHE A 87 -20.11 6.65 -15.29
C PHE A 87 -18.83 5.85 -15.51
N ILE A 88 -17.83 5.98 -14.62
CA ILE A 88 -16.59 5.22 -14.66
C ILE A 88 -16.87 3.71 -14.64
N ALA A 89 -17.75 3.24 -13.75
CA ALA A 89 -18.13 1.83 -13.68
C ALA A 89 -18.74 1.34 -15.01
N SER A 90 -19.57 2.16 -15.64
CA SER A 90 -20.24 1.79 -16.91
C SER A 90 -19.29 1.65 -18.10
N GLN A 91 -18.08 2.22 -18.03
CA GLN A 91 -17.06 2.05 -19.06
C GLN A 91 -16.39 0.67 -19.02
N ALA A 92 -16.47 -0.02 -17.89
CA ALA A 92 -15.96 -1.38 -17.77
C ALA A 92 -16.99 -2.39 -18.29
N ILE A 93 -16.51 -3.36 -19.07
CA ILE A 93 -17.29 -4.55 -19.43
C ILE A 93 -16.99 -5.64 -18.40
N VAL A 94 -18.04 -6.15 -17.75
CA VAL A 94 -17.94 -7.15 -16.69
C VAL A 94 -18.87 -8.33 -16.97
N PRO A 95 -18.58 -9.54 -16.43
CA PRO A 95 -19.47 -10.68 -16.55
C PRO A 95 -20.88 -10.36 -16.02
N GLY A 96 -21.89 -10.59 -16.86
CA GLY A 96 -23.30 -10.37 -16.58
C GLY A 96 -23.99 -11.54 -15.87
N GLY A 97 -23.39 -12.73 -15.94
CA GLY A 97 -23.97 -13.97 -15.44
C GLY A 97 -24.34 -14.90 -16.60
N ILE A 98 -25.37 -15.70 -16.39
CA ILE A 98 -25.97 -16.59 -17.40
C ILE A 98 -27.35 -16.03 -17.75
N ASP A 99 -27.68 -15.97 -19.04
CA ASP A 99 -28.98 -15.50 -19.53
C ASP A 99 -30.05 -16.61 -19.50
N ASP A 100 -31.26 -16.30 -20.00
CA ASP A 100 -32.39 -17.22 -20.02
C ASP A 100 -32.18 -18.43 -20.95
N ASP A 101 -31.25 -18.33 -21.90
CA ASP A 101 -30.87 -19.40 -22.82
C ASP A 101 -29.74 -20.29 -22.25
N GLY A 102 -29.19 -19.94 -21.08
CA GLY A 102 -28.11 -20.68 -20.44
C GLY A 102 -26.71 -20.23 -20.87
N GLU A 103 -26.59 -19.11 -21.60
CA GLU A 103 -25.34 -18.62 -22.15
C GLU A 103 -24.74 -17.49 -21.29
N PRO A 104 -23.40 -17.42 -21.15
CA PRO A 104 -22.76 -16.32 -20.45
C PRO A 104 -22.86 -15.04 -21.28
N PHE A 105 -23.22 -13.94 -20.63
CA PHE A 105 -23.25 -12.62 -21.25
C PHE A 105 -22.39 -11.61 -20.48
N GLU A 106 -22.07 -10.49 -21.14
CA GLU A 106 -21.36 -9.37 -20.54
C GLU A 106 -22.26 -8.15 -20.41
N ARG A 107 -21.94 -7.26 -19.45
CA ARG A 107 -22.69 -6.03 -19.22
C ARG A 107 -21.77 -4.87 -18.83
N PRO A 108 -22.25 -3.63 -18.95
CA PRO A 108 -21.62 -2.50 -18.28
C PRO A 108 -21.53 -2.72 -16.77
N GLY A 109 -20.42 -2.26 -16.19
CA GLY A 109 -20.18 -2.29 -14.75
C GLY A 109 -21.13 -1.40 -13.97
N ARG A 110 -21.28 -1.73 -12.68
CA ARG A 110 -22.08 -1.01 -11.69
C ARG A 110 -21.24 -0.75 -10.44
N LEU A 111 -21.69 0.14 -9.56
CA LEU A 111 -20.94 0.52 -8.35
C LEU A 111 -20.59 -0.69 -7.45
N SER A 112 -21.43 -1.73 -7.42
CA SER A 112 -21.18 -2.93 -6.62
C SER A 112 -20.04 -3.79 -7.15
N ASP A 113 -19.72 -3.69 -8.45
CA ASP A 113 -18.73 -4.56 -9.09
C ASP A 113 -17.30 -4.21 -8.63
N PRO A 114 -16.43 -5.23 -8.49
CA PRO A 114 -14.99 -5.01 -8.31
C PRO A 114 -14.39 -4.38 -9.57
N LEU A 115 -13.22 -3.75 -9.43
CA LEU A 115 -12.45 -3.38 -10.61
C LEU A 115 -12.08 -4.63 -11.44
N PRO A 116 -12.16 -4.57 -12.79
CA PRO A 116 -11.81 -5.69 -13.65
C PRO A 116 -10.39 -6.20 -13.39
N ARG A 117 -10.22 -7.53 -13.47
CA ARG A 117 -8.90 -8.15 -13.38
C ARG A 117 -8.27 -8.22 -14.78
N PRO A 118 -6.97 -7.93 -14.93
CA PRO A 118 -6.30 -8.01 -16.23
C PRO A 118 -6.19 -9.44 -16.77
N PHE A 119 -6.14 -10.42 -15.87
CA PHE A 119 -5.99 -11.82 -16.22
C PHE A 119 -7.00 -12.69 -15.48
N PRO A 120 -7.47 -13.79 -16.10
CA PRO A 120 -8.44 -14.70 -15.48
C PRO A 120 -7.85 -15.49 -14.31
N ASN A 121 -6.53 -15.74 -14.31
CA ASN A 121 -5.82 -16.48 -13.27
C ASN A 121 -4.30 -16.19 -13.29
N ASP A 122 -3.60 -16.65 -12.26
CA ASP A 122 -2.16 -16.43 -12.09
C ASP A 122 -1.32 -17.08 -13.21
N ASN A 123 -1.76 -18.20 -13.79
CA ASN A 123 -1.03 -18.85 -14.89
C ASN A 123 -1.09 -18.02 -16.17
N ALA A 124 -2.26 -17.45 -16.49
CA ALA A 124 -2.41 -16.51 -17.60
C ALA A 124 -1.56 -15.26 -17.39
N ALA A 125 -1.54 -14.72 -16.16
CA ALA A 125 -0.70 -13.58 -15.81
C ALA A 125 0.80 -13.89 -16.00
N ARG A 126 1.27 -15.05 -15.54
CA ARG A 126 2.67 -15.48 -15.73
C ARG A 126 3.02 -15.67 -17.20
N ALA A 127 2.14 -16.31 -17.96
CA ALA A 127 2.35 -16.53 -19.39
C ALA A 127 2.50 -15.19 -20.15
N ALA A 128 1.69 -14.19 -19.80
CA ALA A 128 1.75 -12.87 -20.40
C ALA A 128 2.96 -12.02 -19.96
N ASN A 129 3.59 -12.34 -18.83
CA ASN A 129 4.65 -11.53 -18.20
C ASN A 129 5.97 -12.31 -18.04
N GLY A 130 6.32 -13.18 -19.00
CA GLY A 130 7.62 -13.86 -19.01
C GLY A 130 7.88 -14.78 -17.81
N GLY A 131 6.83 -15.37 -17.22
CA GLY A 131 6.89 -16.22 -16.04
C GLY A 131 6.75 -15.47 -14.70
N ALA A 132 6.92 -14.15 -14.70
CA ALA A 132 6.70 -13.33 -13.52
C ALA A 132 5.20 -13.11 -13.27
N LEU A 133 4.79 -13.06 -12.00
CA LEU A 133 3.41 -12.77 -11.63
C LEU A 133 3.33 -11.33 -11.11
N PRO A 134 2.65 -10.41 -11.81
CA PRO A 134 2.36 -9.09 -11.27
C PRO A 134 1.57 -9.22 -9.96
N PRO A 135 2.04 -8.67 -8.83
CA PRO A 135 1.32 -8.73 -7.58
C PRO A 135 0.01 -7.91 -7.64
N ASP A 136 -0.99 -8.36 -6.89
CA ASP A 136 -2.16 -7.53 -6.61
C ASP A 136 -1.75 -6.27 -5.83
N LEU A 137 -2.28 -5.11 -6.22
CA LEU A 137 -1.86 -3.83 -5.65
C LEU A 137 -2.69 -3.38 -4.44
N SER A 138 -3.77 -4.09 -4.09
CA SER A 138 -4.73 -3.60 -3.08
C SER A 138 -4.08 -3.34 -1.72
N LEU A 139 -3.07 -4.14 -1.36
CA LEU A 139 -2.35 -4.04 -0.09
C LEU A 139 -0.85 -3.78 -0.28
N ILE A 140 -0.41 -3.32 -1.46
CA ILE A 140 1.02 -3.30 -1.81
C ILE A 140 1.84 -2.43 -0.86
N THR A 141 1.28 -1.32 -0.38
CA THR A 141 1.95 -0.41 0.57
C THR A 141 2.00 -0.96 2.00
N LYS A 142 1.23 -2.01 2.32
CA LYS A 142 1.31 -2.74 3.60
C LYS A 142 2.14 -4.02 3.48
N ASN A 143 2.25 -4.58 2.28
CA ASN A 143 2.96 -5.83 1.99
C ASN A 143 4.42 -5.61 1.55
N ARG A 144 4.93 -4.38 1.65
CA ARG A 144 6.34 -4.06 1.36
C ARG A 144 6.91 -3.26 2.51
N ASN A 145 8.15 -3.57 2.87
CA ASN A 145 8.90 -2.77 3.83
C ASN A 145 8.95 -1.31 3.36
N TYR A 146 8.92 -0.38 4.30
CA TYR A 146 8.91 1.07 4.05
C TYR A 146 7.66 1.61 3.33
N GLY A 147 6.71 0.76 2.98
CA GLY A 147 5.38 1.11 2.48
C GLY A 147 5.37 2.10 1.31
N PRO A 148 4.71 3.27 1.43
CA PRO A 148 4.61 4.24 0.33
C PRO A 148 5.97 4.77 -0.11
N ASN A 149 6.96 4.88 0.79
CA ASN A 149 8.31 5.31 0.42
C ASN A 149 8.98 4.31 -0.53
N TYR A 150 8.80 3.00 -0.30
CA TYR A 150 9.32 1.98 -1.20
C TYR A 150 8.62 2.03 -2.56
N LEU A 151 7.30 2.18 -2.58
CA LEU A 151 6.55 2.24 -3.84
C LEU A 151 6.98 3.44 -4.69
N PHE A 152 7.05 4.64 -4.10
CA PHE A 152 7.49 5.84 -4.79
C PHE A 152 8.94 5.69 -5.32
N ALA A 153 9.85 5.20 -4.46
CA ALA A 153 11.24 4.98 -4.83
C ALA A 153 11.35 3.95 -5.96
N LEU A 154 10.62 2.84 -5.89
CA LEU A 154 10.60 1.81 -6.93
C LEU A 154 10.20 2.40 -8.28
N LEU A 155 9.11 3.18 -8.35
CA LEU A 155 8.60 3.75 -9.58
C LEU A 155 9.54 4.80 -10.20
N THR A 156 10.25 5.55 -9.36
CA THR A 156 11.25 6.57 -9.79
C THR A 156 12.68 6.01 -9.90
N GLY A 157 12.85 4.71 -9.64
CA GLY A 157 14.16 4.07 -9.45
C GLY A 157 14.74 3.35 -10.67
N TYR A 158 14.04 3.40 -11.81
CA TYR A 158 14.49 2.79 -13.06
C TYR A 158 15.61 3.61 -13.69
N VAL A 159 16.78 3.01 -13.85
CA VAL A 159 17.97 3.60 -14.49
C VAL A 159 18.75 2.52 -15.24
N ASP A 160 19.72 2.94 -16.05
CA ASP A 160 20.66 2.00 -16.66
C ASP A 160 21.47 1.23 -15.61
N PRO A 161 21.74 -0.06 -15.85
CA PRO A 161 22.56 -0.86 -14.95
C PRO A 161 23.97 -0.28 -14.82
N PRO A 162 24.58 -0.28 -13.61
CA PRO A 162 25.95 0.16 -13.44
C PRO A 162 26.91 -0.75 -14.22
N SER A 163 28.09 -0.21 -14.57
CA SER A 163 29.10 -0.98 -15.29
C SER A 163 29.45 -2.28 -14.56
N GLY A 164 29.45 -3.39 -15.30
CA GLY A 164 29.71 -4.73 -14.77
C GLY A 164 28.51 -5.46 -14.17
N PHE A 165 27.32 -4.85 -14.16
CA PHE A 165 26.10 -5.54 -13.74
C PHE A 165 25.44 -6.26 -14.93
N GLU A 166 25.34 -7.59 -14.85
CA GLU A 166 24.69 -8.40 -15.87
C GLU A 166 23.21 -8.61 -15.55
N LEU A 167 22.32 -8.09 -16.41
CA LEU A 167 20.89 -8.33 -16.31
C LEU A 167 20.50 -9.67 -16.94
N SER A 168 19.66 -10.43 -16.25
CA SER A 168 18.98 -11.58 -16.85
C SER A 168 18.12 -11.12 -18.03
N PRO A 169 17.97 -11.94 -19.09
CA PRO A 169 17.13 -11.59 -20.23
C PRO A 169 15.69 -11.24 -19.81
N GLY A 170 15.16 -10.12 -20.31
CA GLY A 170 13.81 -9.63 -20.01
C GLY A 170 13.65 -8.91 -18.67
N MET A 171 14.73 -8.75 -17.88
CA MET A 171 14.71 -7.97 -16.64
C MET A 171 15.15 -6.53 -16.86
N SER A 172 14.63 -5.63 -16.03
CA SER A 172 15.03 -4.23 -15.95
C SER A 172 15.84 -3.97 -14.69
N TYR A 173 16.76 -3.03 -14.74
CA TYR A 173 17.48 -2.58 -13.56
C TYR A 173 16.65 -1.58 -12.76
N ASN A 174 16.59 -1.77 -11.43
CA ASN A 174 15.96 -0.82 -10.52
C ASN A 174 16.80 -0.65 -9.26
N LYS A 175 17.07 0.60 -8.88
CA LYS A 175 17.91 0.93 -7.72
C LYS A 175 17.40 0.35 -6.41
N TRP A 176 16.08 0.24 -6.23
CA TRP A 176 15.45 -0.06 -4.94
C TRP A 176 14.88 -1.47 -4.84
N PHE A 177 14.77 -2.18 -5.97
CA PHE A 177 14.31 -3.56 -5.96
C PHE A 177 15.37 -4.49 -5.37
N ALA A 178 14.94 -5.51 -4.62
CA ALA A 178 15.84 -6.51 -4.05
C ALA A 178 16.65 -7.20 -5.16
N GLY A 179 17.99 -7.16 -5.07
CA GLY A 179 18.86 -7.71 -6.10
C GLY A 179 18.94 -6.89 -7.39
N HIS A 180 18.36 -5.69 -7.41
CA HIS A 180 18.40 -4.70 -8.50
C HIS A 180 17.87 -5.12 -9.88
N GLN A 181 17.31 -6.31 -10.02
CA GLN A 181 16.69 -6.78 -11.26
C GLN A 181 15.21 -7.06 -11.03
N ILE A 182 14.34 -6.46 -11.84
CA ILE A 182 12.89 -6.61 -11.75
C ILE A 182 12.31 -6.98 -13.12
N ALA A 183 11.32 -7.86 -13.17
CA ALA A 183 10.68 -8.29 -14.42
C ALA A 183 9.74 -7.23 -15.03
N MET A 184 9.37 -6.21 -14.23
CA MET A 184 8.54 -5.09 -14.67
C MET A 184 9.43 -4.04 -15.33
N SER A 185 9.15 -3.70 -16.59
CA SER A 185 9.76 -2.54 -17.26
C SER A 185 9.35 -1.24 -16.57
N ALA A 186 10.07 -0.14 -16.82
CA ALA A 186 9.70 1.18 -16.31
C ALA A 186 8.24 1.50 -16.73
N PRO A 187 7.29 1.58 -15.78
CA PRO A 187 5.88 1.69 -16.14
C PRO A 187 5.45 3.13 -16.41
N LEU A 188 6.25 4.11 -15.99
CA LEU A 188 5.95 5.53 -16.13
C LEU A 188 6.93 6.18 -17.12
N SER A 189 6.38 6.99 -18.02
CA SER A 189 7.12 7.91 -18.87
C SER A 189 6.45 9.28 -18.84
N GLU A 190 7.20 10.35 -19.14
CA GLU A 190 6.66 11.71 -19.18
C GLU A 190 5.40 11.78 -20.07
N ASP A 191 4.36 12.44 -19.55
CA ASP A 191 3.10 12.73 -20.24
C ASP A 191 2.34 11.51 -20.80
N ILE A 192 2.56 10.31 -20.23
CA ILE A 192 1.80 9.09 -20.60
C ILE A 192 0.32 9.15 -20.20
N VAL A 193 -0.03 10.03 -19.27
CA VAL A 193 -1.39 10.28 -18.76
C VAL A 193 -1.70 11.76 -18.87
N GLU A 194 -2.91 12.12 -19.28
CA GLU A 194 -3.37 13.53 -19.33
C GLU A 194 -4.34 13.84 -18.18
N TYR A 195 -3.89 14.58 -17.17
CA TYR A 195 -4.74 14.90 -16.02
C TYR A 195 -5.84 15.92 -16.35
N PRO A 196 -7.10 15.68 -15.95
CA PRO A 196 -8.21 16.59 -16.23
C PRO A 196 -8.08 17.99 -15.60
N ASP A 197 -7.28 18.11 -14.54
CA ASP A 197 -7.04 19.36 -13.81
C ASP A 197 -5.88 20.18 -14.39
N GLY A 198 -5.24 19.71 -15.46
CA GLY A 198 -4.09 20.37 -16.11
C GLY A 198 -2.76 20.19 -15.38
N THR A 199 -2.70 19.33 -14.34
CA THR A 199 -1.44 18.97 -13.68
C THR A 199 -0.49 18.32 -14.70
N LYS A 200 0.80 18.68 -14.67
CA LYS A 200 1.80 18.07 -15.55
C LYS A 200 2.11 16.65 -15.11
N ALA A 201 1.95 15.67 -16.00
CA ALA A 201 2.21 14.26 -15.72
C ALA A 201 3.69 13.89 -15.90
N SER A 202 4.55 14.46 -15.04
CA SER A 202 5.94 13.98 -14.90
C SER A 202 6.00 12.62 -14.19
N ILE A 203 7.10 11.89 -14.35
CA ILE A 203 7.30 10.60 -13.67
C ILE A 203 7.12 10.73 -12.14
N ASP A 204 7.73 11.75 -11.53
CA ASP A 204 7.64 11.99 -10.09
C ASP A 204 6.20 12.32 -9.66
N GLN A 205 5.48 13.14 -10.43
CA GLN A 205 4.10 13.51 -10.14
C GLN A 205 3.18 12.28 -10.20
N MET A 206 3.29 11.49 -11.27
CA MET A 206 2.51 10.26 -11.40
C MET A 206 2.84 9.26 -10.30
N ALA A 207 4.12 9.05 -10.00
CA ALA A 207 4.58 8.18 -8.92
C ALA A 207 4.04 8.61 -7.56
N GLU A 208 3.99 9.92 -7.30
CA GLU A 208 3.40 10.49 -6.09
C GLU A 208 1.89 10.24 -6.03
N ASP A 209 1.15 10.55 -7.09
CA ASP A 209 -0.30 10.39 -7.14
C ASP A 209 -0.72 8.90 -7.04
N ILE A 210 -0.07 7.99 -7.80
CA ILE A 210 -0.36 6.55 -7.70
C ILE A 210 -0.01 6.00 -6.30
N THR A 211 1.03 6.52 -5.66
CA THR A 211 1.41 6.10 -4.30
C THR A 211 0.37 6.56 -3.29
N HIS A 212 -0.17 7.78 -3.39
CA HIS A 212 -1.30 8.23 -2.57
C HIS A 212 -2.50 7.31 -2.74
N PHE A 213 -2.90 7.03 -3.99
CA PHE A 213 -4.03 6.16 -4.29
C PHE A 213 -3.85 4.75 -3.74
N LEU A 214 -2.69 4.12 -3.96
CA LEU A 214 -2.42 2.76 -3.47
C LEU A 214 -2.18 2.70 -1.95
N HIS A 215 -1.82 3.82 -1.32
CA HIS A 215 -1.78 3.89 0.14
C HIS A 215 -3.18 4.00 0.75
N TRP A 216 -4.07 4.78 0.12
CA TRP A 216 -5.50 4.81 0.46
C TRP A 216 -6.14 3.44 0.22
N ALA A 217 -5.91 2.80 -0.92
CA ALA A 217 -6.50 1.48 -1.24
C ALA A 217 -6.16 0.42 -0.18
N ALA A 218 -4.96 0.52 0.42
CA ALA A 218 -4.52 -0.38 1.48
C ALA A 218 -5.02 0.03 2.88
N ASN A 219 -5.40 1.29 3.08
CA ASN A 219 -5.82 1.88 4.36
C ASN A 219 -6.99 2.87 4.18
N PRO A 220 -8.15 2.44 3.64
CA PRO A 220 -9.29 3.34 3.45
C PRO A 220 -9.80 3.91 4.78
N GLU A 221 -9.56 3.22 5.89
CA GLU A 221 -9.93 3.59 7.25
C GLU A 221 -8.98 4.61 7.91
N LEU A 222 -7.89 5.04 7.27
CA LEU A 222 -6.81 5.80 7.90
C LEU A 222 -7.30 7.07 8.60
N GLU A 223 -8.13 7.87 7.93
CA GLU A 223 -8.61 9.15 8.46
C GLU A 223 -9.57 8.94 9.65
N GLU A 224 -10.47 7.97 9.55
CA GLU A 224 -11.35 7.58 10.66
C GLU A 224 -10.54 7.06 11.85
N ARG A 225 -9.53 6.21 11.59
CA ARG A 225 -8.61 5.70 12.60
C ARG A 225 -7.82 6.82 13.28
N HIS A 226 -7.37 7.82 12.55
CA HIS A 226 -6.68 8.99 13.12
C HIS A 226 -7.63 9.82 14.01
N SER A 227 -8.82 10.14 13.51
CA SER A 227 -9.84 10.91 14.25
C SER A 227 -10.28 10.21 15.54
N LEU A 228 -10.66 8.93 15.46
CA LEU A 228 -11.07 8.13 16.62
C LEU A 228 -9.90 7.89 17.57
N GLY A 229 -8.70 7.61 17.03
CA GLY A 229 -7.50 7.41 17.83
C GLY A 229 -7.19 8.60 18.72
N PHE A 230 -7.28 9.82 18.19
CA PHE A 230 -7.08 11.04 18.97
C PHE A 230 -8.11 11.19 20.11
N GLN A 231 -9.39 10.97 19.81
CA GLN A 231 -10.46 11.02 20.83
C GLN A 231 -10.25 9.99 21.94
N VAL A 232 -9.86 8.76 21.57
CA VAL A 232 -9.57 7.69 22.52
C VAL A 232 -8.37 8.05 23.40
N LEU A 233 -7.30 8.65 22.84
CA LEU A 233 -6.14 9.08 23.62
C LEU A 233 -6.51 10.14 24.67
N ILE A 234 -7.32 11.14 24.32
CA ILE A 234 -7.82 12.13 25.29
C ILE A 234 -8.61 11.45 26.40
N PHE A 235 -9.53 10.56 26.04
CA PHE A 235 -10.33 9.80 27.01
C PHE A 235 -9.44 8.99 27.96
N LEU A 236 -8.45 8.28 27.45
CA LEU A 236 -7.54 7.47 28.26
C LEU A 236 -6.67 8.32 29.20
N VAL A 237 -6.23 9.51 28.78
CA VAL A 237 -5.51 10.45 29.65
C VAL A 237 -6.39 10.92 30.81
N LEU A 238 -7.63 11.34 30.53
CA LEU A 238 -8.57 11.77 31.56
C LEU A 238 -8.91 10.63 32.52
N LEU A 239 -9.14 9.43 31.99
CA LEU A 239 -9.43 8.24 32.80
C LEU A 239 -8.24 7.85 33.68
N THR A 240 -7.01 7.96 33.16
CA THR A 240 -5.78 7.71 33.92
C THR A 240 -5.62 8.70 35.07
N ILE A 241 -5.89 9.99 34.83
CA ILE A 241 -5.87 11.03 35.88
C ILE A 241 -6.93 10.72 36.95
N LEU A 242 -8.15 10.37 36.54
CA LEU A 242 -9.22 9.98 37.47
C LEU A 242 -8.82 8.78 38.33
N PHE A 243 -8.30 7.71 37.72
CA PHE A 243 -7.84 6.53 38.46
C PHE A 243 -6.65 6.83 39.37
N TRP A 244 -5.78 7.75 38.99
CA TRP A 244 -4.71 8.21 39.87
C TRP A 244 -5.26 8.88 41.14
N PHE A 245 -6.28 9.73 41.03
CA PHE A 245 -6.96 10.31 42.19
C PHE A 245 -7.66 9.25 43.04
N VAL A 246 -8.37 8.31 42.42
CA VAL A 246 -9.02 7.19 43.13
C VAL A 246 -7.99 6.35 43.88
N LYS A 247 -6.87 6.01 43.24
CA LYS A 247 -5.75 5.30 43.88
C LYS A 247 -5.26 6.08 45.11
N ARG A 248 -4.98 7.38 44.97
CA ARG A 248 -4.51 8.20 46.10
C ARG A 248 -5.54 8.27 47.24
N ALA A 249 -6.82 8.30 46.94
CA ALA A 249 -7.88 8.34 47.95
C ALA A 249 -7.99 7.01 48.72
N VAL A 250 -7.97 5.87 48.02
CA VAL A 250 -8.10 4.53 48.61
C VAL A 250 -6.88 4.16 49.45
N TRP A 251 -5.67 4.41 48.93
CA TRP A 251 -4.42 4.01 49.58
C TRP A 251 -3.92 4.98 50.65
N ARG A 252 -4.65 6.06 50.92
CA ARG A 252 -4.24 7.10 51.90
C ARG A 252 -4.04 6.58 53.32
N LYS A 253 -4.71 5.49 53.70
CA LYS A 253 -4.72 4.93 55.08
C LYS A 253 -3.83 3.70 55.26
N ILE A 254 -3.02 3.37 54.26
CA ILE A 254 -2.09 2.25 54.32
C ILE A 254 -0.70 2.86 54.46
N ASP A 255 -0.01 2.57 55.56
CA ASP A 255 1.36 3.03 55.75
C ASP A 255 2.27 2.49 54.64
N HIS A 256 3.18 3.34 54.15
CA HIS A 256 4.08 3.05 53.02
C HIS A 256 5.50 2.79 53.50
#